data_AF-A0A1T5CZD2-F1
#
_entry.id   AF-A0A1T5CZD2-F1
#
_cell.length_a   1.000
_cell.length_b   1.000
_cell.length_c   1.000
_cell.angle_alpha   90.00
_cell.angle_beta   90.00
_cell.angle_gamma   90.00
#
_symmetry.space_group_name_H-M   'P 1'
#
loop_
_entity.id
_entity.type
_entity.pdbx_description
1 polymer ?
#
loop_
_entity_poly.entity_id
_entity_poly.type
_entity_poly.pdbx_seq_one_letter_code
_entity_poly.pdbx_strand_id
1 'polypeptide(L)'
;MKIVTHTFKKLCFLATGLFLVYSCSNDAEKDEDVELTQTELHAILETEDVSGVVDTALYELFMNSGATGKFNSSNECYSAIYSDSGYTATFNNCVLNGTENVNGTLTVSYNLESEASSFTAMYTDFYVGSIKINGTKSYVVTANSNNSSISFETTSNLTLTMEEGSTISENGTKSFTLTFGDSLETTTFSIDGDWVVDIDGSTYTVAVNSVLEGNFACSYLNVGSMTVAKNGLSIIVDFGDGTCDDIATVIYPNGKVEEISLRD
;
A
#
# COMPACT_ATOMS: atom_id res chain seq x y z
N MET A 1 -8.64 -1.36 10.09
CA MET A 1 -7.36 -1.64 10.75
C MET A 1 -7.11 -0.65 11.86
N LYS A 2 -6.42 -1.05 12.93
CA LYS A 2 -5.98 -0.14 13.99
C LYS A 2 -4.72 0.57 13.52
N ILE A 3 -4.81 1.89 13.39
CA ILE A 3 -3.69 2.78 13.10
C ILE A 3 -2.57 2.53 14.11
N VAL A 4 -1.39 2.21 13.56
CA VAL A 4 -0.13 1.98 14.25
C VAL A 4 0.13 3.10 15.23
N THR A 5 0.06 2.78 16.52
CA THR A 5 0.66 3.59 17.58
C THR A 5 1.49 2.67 18.45
N HIS A 6 2.78 3.00 18.52
CA HIS A 6 3.78 2.48 19.45
C HIS A 6 4.22 1.03 19.26
N THR A 7 5.46 0.83 18.80
CA THR A 7 6.58 0.46 19.70
C THR A 7 7.92 0.37 18.95
N PHE A 8 8.75 1.42 19.03
CA PHE A 8 10.21 1.26 18.95
C PHE A 8 10.82 1.74 20.26
N LYS A 9 10.86 0.82 21.24
CA LYS A 9 11.46 1.09 22.54
C LYS A 9 12.94 0.75 22.48
N LYS A 10 13.74 1.80 22.59
CA LYS A 10 15.21 1.81 22.76
C LYS A 10 15.74 0.60 23.54
N LEU A 11 16.63 -0.18 22.92
CA LEU A 11 17.50 -1.10 23.65
C LEU A 11 18.94 -0.58 23.54
N CYS A 12 19.38 0.07 24.62
CA CYS A 12 20.77 0.39 24.86
C CYS A 12 21.12 -0.23 26.22
N PHE A 13 21.99 -1.23 26.25
CA PHE A 13 22.76 -1.57 27.44
C PHE A 13 24.11 -2.19 27.07
N LEU A 14 25.16 -1.56 27.59
CA LEU A 14 26.56 -1.96 27.57
C LEU A 14 26.79 -3.36 28.15
N ALA A 15 27.71 -4.11 27.54
CA ALA A 15 28.57 -5.03 28.28
C ALA A 15 29.99 -5.03 27.66
N THR A 16 30.94 -4.50 28.42
CA THR A 16 32.38 -4.53 28.12
C THR A 16 32.95 -5.88 28.58
N GLY A 17 33.68 -6.58 27.71
CA GLY A 17 34.44 -7.80 28.04
C GLY A 17 35.52 -8.06 27.01
N LEU A 18 36.75 -8.26 27.47
CA LEU A 18 38.02 -8.08 26.77
C LEU A 18 38.65 -9.43 26.32
N PHE A 19 39.36 -9.39 25.18
CA PHE A 19 40.34 -10.35 24.60
C PHE A 19 39.85 -11.75 24.14
N LEU A 20 40.07 -12.05 22.85
CA LEU A 20 41.22 -12.82 22.35
C LEU A 20 41.27 -12.77 20.82
N VAL A 21 42.44 -12.43 20.27
CA VAL A 21 42.73 -12.48 18.84
C VAL A 21 42.92 -13.92 18.39
N TYR A 22 42.01 -14.43 17.56
CA TYR A 22 42.25 -15.60 16.73
C TYR A 22 42.22 -15.15 15.26
N SER A 23 43.40 -15.20 14.64
CA SER A 23 43.57 -15.11 13.21
C SER A 23 43.18 -16.45 12.61
N CYS A 24 42.04 -16.50 11.95
CA CYS A 24 41.72 -17.52 10.96
C CYS A 24 41.34 -16.76 9.68
N SER A 25 42.30 -16.73 8.75
CA SER A 25 42.01 -16.51 7.33
C SER A 25 41.14 -17.68 6.89
N ASN A 26 39.87 -17.39 6.68
CA ASN A 26 39.06 -18.12 5.73
C ASN A 26 38.27 -17.01 5.03
N ASP A 27 38.67 -16.71 3.79
CA ASP A 27 37.85 -15.92 2.87
C ASP A 27 36.63 -16.77 2.54
N ALA A 28 35.69 -16.83 3.50
CA ALA A 28 34.31 -17.04 3.16
C ALA A 28 33.86 -15.71 2.57
N GLU A 29 33.50 -15.72 1.29
CA GLU A 29 32.57 -14.71 0.78
C GLU A 29 31.44 -14.66 1.82
N LYS A 30 31.35 -13.55 2.54
CA LYS A 30 30.16 -13.27 3.31
C LYS A 30 29.08 -13.10 2.25
N ASP A 31 28.31 -14.16 2.02
CA ASP A 31 26.92 -13.96 1.70
C ASP A 31 26.42 -13.01 2.79
N GLU A 32 26.25 -11.73 2.44
CA GLU A 32 25.40 -10.88 3.22
C GLU A 32 24.03 -11.57 3.15
N ASP A 33 23.68 -12.29 4.21
CA ASP A 33 22.35 -12.90 4.36
C ASP A 33 21.38 -11.71 4.37
N VAL A 34 20.85 -11.37 3.18
CA VAL A 34 19.83 -10.34 3.05
C VAL A 34 18.55 -10.98 3.52
N GLU A 35 18.17 -10.65 4.74
CA GLU A 35 16.91 -11.06 5.32
C GLU A 35 15.83 -10.01 5.02
N LEU A 36 14.64 -10.49 4.64
CA LEU A 36 13.40 -9.73 4.64
C LEU A 36 12.73 -9.94 5.99
N THR A 37 12.58 -8.89 6.78
CA THR A 37 11.94 -8.97 8.09
C THR A 37 10.41 -8.89 7.97
N GLN A 38 9.70 -9.37 8.99
CA GLN A 38 8.24 -9.22 9.08
C GLN A 38 7.80 -7.75 8.95
N THR A 39 8.49 -6.84 9.64
CA THR A 39 8.16 -5.40 9.60
C THR A 39 8.35 -4.79 8.23
N GLU A 40 9.41 -5.17 7.50
CA GLU A 40 9.63 -4.72 6.12
C GLU A 40 8.54 -5.27 5.20
N LEU A 41 8.16 -6.54 5.35
CA LEU A 41 7.08 -7.14 4.56
C LEU A 41 5.74 -6.44 4.81
N HIS A 42 5.38 -6.17 6.07
CA HIS A 42 4.15 -5.42 6.40
C HIS A 42 4.19 -4.03 5.79
N ALA A 43 5.31 -3.31 5.94
CA ALA A 43 5.45 -1.98 5.35
C ALA A 43 5.30 -2.00 3.82
N ILE A 44 5.83 -3.01 3.13
CA ILE A 44 5.68 -3.19 1.67
C ILE A 44 4.21 -3.41 1.26
N LEU A 45 3.44 -4.13 2.07
CA LEU A 45 2.04 -4.45 1.81
C LEU A 45 1.08 -3.30 2.17
N GLU A 46 1.39 -2.54 3.21
CA GLU A 46 0.48 -1.55 3.83
C GLU A 46 0.75 -0.10 3.45
N THR A 47 1.72 0.20 2.57
CA THR A 47 2.03 1.58 2.15
C THR A 47 0.82 2.33 1.57
N GLU A 48 -0.12 1.62 0.96
CA GLU A 48 -1.34 2.21 0.41
C GLU A 48 -2.46 2.42 1.44
N ASP A 49 -2.40 1.83 2.63
CA ASP A 49 -3.47 1.96 3.62
C ASP A 49 -3.68 3.41 4.06
N VAL A 50 -2.58 4.15 4.21
CA VAL A 50 -2.61 5.56 4.62
C VAL A 50 -3.12 6.45 3.49
N SER A 51 -2.58 6.29 2.28
CA SER A 51 -2.98 7.11 1.14
C SER A 51 -4.38 6.77 0.61
N GLY A 52 -4.82 5.52 0.82
CA GLY A 52 -6.11 4.99 0.38
C GLY A 52 -7.30 5.45 1.21
N VAL A 53 -7.09 6.09 2.36
CA VAL A 53 -8.17 6.59 3.24
C VAL A 53 -9.16 7.50 2.49
N VAL A 54 -8.70 8.24 1.49
CA VAL A 54 -9.53 9.15 0.69
C VAL A 54 -9.99 8.58 -0.65
N ASP A 55 -9.55 7.39 -1.04
CA ASP A 55 -9.81 6.83 -2.38
C ASP A 55 -11.30 6.69 -2.65
N THR A 56 -12.07 6.18 -1.67
CA THR A 56 -13.53 6.07 -1.78
C THR A 56 -14.18 7.44 -1.94
N ALA A 57 -13.74 8.44 -1.17
CA ALA A 57 -14.28 9.80 -1.26
C ALA A 57 -13.97 10.44 -2.62
N LEU A 58 -12.75 10.26 -3.15
CA LEU A 58 -12.38 10.72 -4.48
C LEU A 58 -13.20 10.03 -5.58
N TYR A 59 -13.40 8.72 -5.48
CA TYR A 59 -14.23 7.99 -6.43
C TYR A 59 -15.70 8.46 -6.37
N GLU A 60 -16.27 8.64 -5.19
CA GLU A 60 -17.62 9.18 -5.03
C GLU A 60 -17.77 10.58 -5.66
N LEU A 61 -16.81 11.47 -5.40
CA LEU A 61 -16.80 12.81 -6.00
C LEU A 61 -16.67 12.75 -7.52
N PHE A 62 -15.85 11.83 -8.03
CA PHE A 62 -15.70 11.59 -9.46
C PHE A 62 -16.99 11.07 -10.10
N MET A 63 -17.70 10.14 -9.46
CA MET A 63 -19.01 9.65 -9.93
C MET A 63 -20.09 10.73 -9.93
N ASN A 64 -19.92 11.78 -9.12
CA ASN A 64 -20.79 12.97 -9.10
C ASN A 64 -20.33 14.10 -10.04
N SER A 65 -19.32 13.88 -10.88
CA SER A 65 -18.77 14.89 -11.82
C SER A 65 -19.77 15.49 -12.81
N GLY A 66 -20.95 14.88 -12.99
CA GLY A 66 -22.07 15.45 -13.77
C GLY A 66 -22.83 16.58 -13.06
N ALA A 67 -22.55 16.87 -11.79
CA ALA A 67 -23.15 17.95 -11.03
C ALA A 67 -22.48 19.30 -11.35
N THR A 68 -23.28 20.34 -11.64
CA THR A 68 -22.77 21.71 -11.77
C THR A 68 -22.80 22.40 -10.41
N GLY A 69 -21.67 22.94 -9.95
CA GLY A 69 -21.57 23.72 -8.70
C GLY A 69 -20.81 23.02 -7.57
N LYS A 70 -21.10 23.36 -6.31
CA LYS A 70 -20.45 22.78 -5.13
C LYS A 70 -21.23 21.54 -4.67
N PHE A 71 -20.55 20.40 -4.54
CA PHE A 71 -21.10 19.21 -3.90
C PHE A 71 -20.54 19.08 -2.48
N ASN A 72 -21.43 18.84 -1.52
CA ASN A 72 -21.05 18.46 -0.17
C ASN A 72 -21.38 16.98 0.00
N SER A 73 -20.44 16.23 0.56
CA SER A 73 -20.71 14.89 1.07
C SER A 73 -21.86 14.92 2.08
N SER A 74 -22.57 13.80 2.22
CA SER A 74 -23.71 13.65 3.12
C SER A 74 -23.37 13.88 4.60
N ASN A 75 -22.09 13.82 4.96
CA ASN A 75 -21.55 14.07 6.30
C ASN A 75 -20.80 15.42 6.43
N GLU A 76 -20.86 16.27 5.40
CA GLU A 76 -20.23 17.61 5.28
C GLU A 76 -18.70 17.68 5.48
N CYS A 77 -18.00 16.56 5.71
CA CYS A 77 -16.59 16.61 6.07
C CYS A 77 -15.68 16.91 4.86
N TYR A 78 -16.07 16.47 3.67
CA TYR A 78 -15.44 16.87 2.41
C TYR A 78 -16.43 17.50 1.42
N SER A 79 -15.89 18.38 0.57
CA SER A 79 -16.63 19.04 -0.50
C SER A 79 -15.79 19.14 -1.76
N ALA A 80 -16.45 19.29 -2.91
CA ALA A 80 -15.79 19.48 -4.20
C ALA A 80 -16.28 20.74 -4.92
N ILE A 81 -15.36 21.40 -5.61
CA ILE A 81 -15.63 22.45 -6.60
C ILE A 81 -15.25 21.90 -7.97
N TYR A 82 -16.24 21.73 -8.85
CA TYR A 82 -16.05 21.11 -10.17
C TYR A 82 -15.68 22.14 -11.25
N SER A 83 -14.93 21.66 -12.25
CA SER A 83 -14.60 22.33 -13.50
C SER A 83 -14.70 21.36 -14.68
N ASP A 84 -14.52 21.85 -15.90
CA ASP A 84 -14.57 21.01 -17.11
C ASP A 84 -13.47 19.95 -17.14
N SER A 85 -12.32 20.21 -16.50
CA SER A 85 -11.14 19.34 -16.54
C SER A 85 -10.94 18.52 -15.26
N GLY A 86 -11.82 18.63 -14.27
CA GLY A 86 -11.63 17.99 -12.98
C GLY A 86 -12.41 18.62 -11.83
N TYR A 87 -11.88 18.47 -10.61
CA TYR A 87 -12.43 19.12 -9.42
C TYR A 87 -11.36 19.34 -8.36
N THR A 88 -11.63 20.27 -7.46
CA THR A 88 -10.84 20.47 -6.24
C THR A 88 -11.62 19.91 -5.07
N ALA A 89 -11.09 18.87 -4.42
CA ALA A 89 -11.68 18.27 -3.23
C ALA A 89 -11.01 18.84 -1.97
N THR A 90 -11.81 19.34 -1.03
CA THR A 90 -11.33 19.87 0.24
C THR A 90 -11.87 19.01 1.38
N PHE A 91 -10.96 18.55 2.23
CA PHE A 91 -11.20 17.76 3.43
C PHE A 91 -10.90 18.62 4.65
N ASN A 92 -11.86 18.75 5.56
CA ASN A 92 -11.71 19.58 6.76
C ASN A 92 -12.03 18.76 8.01
N ASN A 93 -10.96 18.26 8.63
CA ASN A 93 -10.97 17.44 9.83
C ASN A 93 -11.92 16.24 9.72
N CYS A 94 -11.83 15.53 8.59
CA CYS A 94 -12.69 14.39 8.35
C CYS A 94 -12.28 13.21 9.23
N VAL A 95 -13.28 12.41 9.58
CA VAL A 95 -13.09 11.06 10.10
C VAL A 95 -13.49 10.10 8.98
N LEU A 96 -12.51 9.50 8.31
CA LEU A 96 -12.72 8.59 7.17
C LEU A 96 -12.14 7.22 7.51
N ASN A 97 -12.92 6.15 7.32
CA ASN A 97 -12.50 4.77 7.61
C ASN A 97 -11.95 4.56 9.03
N GLY A 98 -12.42 5.34 10.01
CA GLY A 98 -11.94 5.32 11.40
C GLY A 98 -10.67 6.15 11.64
N THR A 99 -10.11 6.78 10.61
CA THR A 99 -8.95 7.67 10.68
C THR A 99 -9.40 9.10 10.89
N GLU A 100 -8.97 9.69 12.00
CA GLU A 100 -9.22 11.11 12.33
C GLU A 100 -8.23 12.05 11.64
N ASN A 101 -8.54 13.34 11.63
CA ASN A 101 -7.69 14.42 11.14
C ASN A 101 -7.29 14.27 9.65
N VAL A 102 -8.18 13.75 8.81
CA VAL A 102 -7.97 13.78 7.36
C VAL A 102 -8.22 15.20 6.85
N ASN A 103 -7.18 15.85 6.36
CA ASN A 103 -7.13 17.28 6.12
C ASN A 103 -6.37 17.64 4.85
N GLY A 104 -6.87 18.63 4.14
CA GLY A 104 -6.14 19.26 3.04
C GLY A 104 -7.00 19.42 1.81
N THR A 105 -6.33 19.75 0.70
CA THR A 105 -6.99 19.92 -0.59
C THR A 105 -6.27 19.09 -1.64
N LEU A 106 -7.06 18.37 -2.43
CA LEU A 106 -6.59 17.56 -3.54
C LEU A 106 -7.10 18.18 -4.84
N THR A 107 -6.19 18.36 -5.79
CA THR A 107 -6.57 18.74 -7.16
C THR A 107 -6.73 17.46 -7.95
N VAL A 108 -7.92 17.24 -8.49
CA VAL A 108 -8.23 16.07 -9.30
C VAL A 108 -8.45 16.49 -10.74
N SER A 109 -7.77 15.84 -11.68
CA SER A 109 -7.93 16.05 -13.12
C SER A 109 -8.52 14.81 -13.78
N TYR A 110 -9.52 15.00 -14.63
CA TYR A 110 -10.08 13.91 -15.44
C TYR A 110 -9.13 13.56 -16.58
N ASN A 111 -9.05 12.28 -16.92
CA ASN A 111 -8.38 11.85 -18.13
C ASN A 111 -9.41 11.70 -19.26
N LEU A 112 -9.64 12.79 -19.99
CA LEU A 112 -10.67 12.90 -21.03
C LEU A 112 -10.32 12.18 -22.33
N GLU A 113 -9.06 11.74 -22.50
CA GLU A 113 -8.59 11.02 -23.68
C GLU A 113 -8.78 9.50 -23.56
N SER A 114 -9.03 9.01 -22.34
CA SER A 114 -9.27 7.60 -22.07
C SER A 114 -10.73 7.23 -22.32
N GLU A 115 -10.97 6.08 -22.97
CA GLU A 115 -12.31 5.48 -23.02
C GLU A 115 -12.74 4.91 -21.64
N ALA A 116 -11.78 4.70 -20.73
CA ALA A 116 -12.01 4.23 -19.38
C ALA A 116 -12.25 5.39 -18.40
N SER A 117 -13.10 5.15 -17.40
CA SER A 117 -13.36 6.10 -16.31
C SER A 117 -12.08 6.30 -15.50
N SER A 118 -11.41 7.43 -15.68
CA SER A 118 -10.09 7.66 -15.09
C SER A 118 -9.84 9.12 -14.69
N PHE A 119 -9.09 9.27 -13.60
CA PHE A 119 -8.72 10.58 -13.04
C PHE A 119 -7.39 10.49 -12.27
N THR A 120 -6.74 11.64 -12.08
CA THR A 120 -5.50 11.77 -11.30
C THR A 120 -5.70 12.75 -10.18
N ALA A 121 -5.37 12.35 -8.95
CA ALA A 121 -5.35 13.19 -7.76
C ALA A 121 -3.92 13.65 -7.44
N MET A 122 -3.75 14.95 -7.20
CA MET A 122 -2.49 15.54 -6.75
C MET A 122 -2.57 15.89 -5.26
N TYR A 123 -1.63 15.33 -4.51
CA TYR A 123 -1.46 15.52 -3.08
C TYR A 123 -0.37 16.57 -2.84
N THR A 124 -0.72 17.66 -2.15
CA THR A 124 0.23 18.70 -1.76
C THR A 124 -0.02 19.04 -0.30
N ASP A 125 0.93 18.68 0.56
CA ASP A 125 0.82 18.79 2.02
C ASP A 125 -0.56 18.30 2.54
N PHE A 126 -1.01 17.16 2.02
CA PHE A 126 -2.24 16.51 2.46
C PHE A 126 -1.96 15.69 3.73
N TYR A 127 -2.89 15.66 4.69
CA TYR A 127 -2.67 15.00 5.97
C TYR A 127 -3.70 13.91 6.22
N VAL A 128 -3.21 12.77 6.70
CA VAL A 128 -4.00 11.66 7.24
C VAL A 128 -3.46 11.39 8.65
N GLY A 129 -4.21 11.79 9.68
CA GLY A 129 -3.66 11.83 11.03
C GLY A 129 -2.50 12.83 11.13
N SER A 130 -1.34 12.36 11.60
CA SER A 130 -0.08 13.14 11.62
C SER A 130 0.82 12.89 10.40
N ILE A 131 0.42 12.02 9.48
CA ILE A 131 1.22 11.65 8.30
C ILE A 131 0.93 12.65 7.17
N LYS A 132 1.99 13.21 6.60
CA LYS A 132 1.91 14.12 5.46
C LYS A 132 2.16 13.39 4.15
N ILE A 133 1.31 13.62 3.16
CA ILE A 133 1.33 12.97 1.85
C ILE A 133 1.55 14.02 0.77
N ASN A 134 2.50 13.74 -0.13
CA ASN A 134 2.76 14.51 -1.33
C ASN A 134 2.89 13.59 -2.54
N GLY A 135 2.56 14.10 -3.73
CA GLY A 135 2.74 13.39 -4.99
C GLY A 135 1.45 13.23 -5.78
N THR A 136 1.32 12.15 -6.53
CA THR A 136 0.17 11.89 -7.42
C THR A 136 -0.30 10.46 -7.33
N LYS A 137 -1.61 10.26 -7.47
CA LYS A 137 -2.23 8.94 -7.61
C LYS A 137 -3.23 9.00 -8.77
N SER A 138 -3.04 8.15 -9.77
CA SER A 138 -3.92 8.02 -10.94
C SER A 138 -4.76 6.77 -10.80
N TYR A 139 -6.03 6.85 -11.17
CA TYR A 139 -6.98 5.76 -11.06
C TYR A 139 -7.63 5.49 -12.41
N VAL A 140 -7.74 4.22 -12.76
CA VAL A 140 -8.55 3.72 -13.87
C VAL A 140 -9.53 2.71 -13.30
N VAL A 141 -10.82 2.96 -13.50
CA VAL A 141 -11.88 2.10 -12.98
C VAL A 141 -12.53 1.35 -14.13
N THR A 142 -12.52 0.03 -14.04
CA THR A 142 -13.11 -0.86 -15.05
C THR A 142 -14.09 -1.80 -14.37
N ALA A 143 -15.36 -1.75 -14.77
CA ALA A 143 -16.35 -2.75 -14.40
C ALA A 143 -16.51 -3.76 -15.54
N ASN A 144 -16.67 -5.04 -15.21
CA ASN A 144 -16.96 -6.03 -16.24
C ASN A 144 -18.41 -5.87 -16.76
N SER A 145 -18.71 -6.43 -17.93
CA SER A 145 -20.00 -6.23 -18.61
C SER A 145 -21.23 -6.68 -17.80
N ASN A 146 -21.03 -7.58 -16.84
CA ASN A 146 -22.09 -8.16 -16.01
C ASN A 146 -22.10 -7.59 -14.58
N ASN A 147 -21.24 -6.61 -14.27
CA ASN A 147 -21.03 -6.05 -12.93
C ASN A 147 -20.75 -7.10 -11.84
N SER A 148 -20.19 -8.26 -12.20
CA SER A 148 -19.74 -9.28 -11.25
C SER A 148 -18.31 -9.02 -10.75
N SER A 149 -17.58 -8.10 -11.37
CA SER A 149 -16.30 -7.61 -10.86
C SER A 149 -16.07 -6.14 -11.18
N ILE A 150 -15.32 -5.48 -10.30
CA ILE A 150 -14.81 -4.12 -10.48
C ILE A 150 -13.31 -4.13 -10.23
N SER A 151 -12.55 -3.52 -11.13
CA SER A 151 -11.10 -3.41 -11.08
C SER A 151 -10.70 -1.95 -10.99
N PHE A 152 -9.77 -1.67 -10.09
CA PHE A 152 -9.15 -0.37 -9.86
C PHE A 152 -7.66 -0.51 -10.15
N GLU A 153 -7.23 0.02 -11.29
CA GLU A 153 -5.81 0.17 -11.56
C GLU A 153 -5.37 1.54 -11.04
N THR A 154 -4.35 1.50 -10.19
CA THR A 154 -3.85 2.66 -9.46
C THR A 154 -2.38 2.83 -9.76
N THR A 155 -1.98 3.99 -10.29
CA THR A 155 -0.57 4.35 -10.43
C THR A 155 -0.21 5.41 -9.41
N SER A 156 0.65 5.05 -8.46
CA SER A 156 1.11 5.88 -7.36
C SER A 156 2.51 6.44 -7.65
N ASN A 157 2.72 7.70 -7.27
CA ASN A 157 4.03 8.31 -7.08
C ASN A 157 3.91 9.23 -5.87
N LEU A 158 4.10 8.66 -4.68
CA LEU A 158 3.79 9.29 -3.41
C LEU A 158 5.02 9.34 -2.50
N THR A 159 5.06 10.35 -1.65
CA THR A 159 5.97 10.46 -0.53
C THR A 159 5.17 10.75 0.72
N LEU A 160 5.34 9.90 1.72
CA LEU A 160 4.75 10.00 3.05
C LEU A 160 5.85 10.46 4.01
N THR A 161 5.57 11.49 4.79
CA THR A 161 6.42 11.95 5.90
C THR A 161 5.70 11.65 7.20
N MET A 162 6.30 10.80 8.02
CA MET A 162 5.78 10.41 9.33
C MET A 162 5.96 11.53 10.35
N GLU A 163 5.27 11.44 11.48
CA GLU A 163 5.34 12.43 12.56
C GLU A 163 6.76 12.61 13.13
N GLU A 164 7.52 11.51 13.18
CA GLU A 164 8.91 11.49 13.63
C GLU A 164 9.93 11.97 12.58
N GLY A 165 9.47 12.26 11.36
CA GLY A 165 10.26 12.79 10.26
C GLY A 165 10.85 11.75 9.30
N SER A 166 10.69 10.46 9.58
CA SER A 166 11.00 9.38 8.63
C SER A 166 10.14 9.49 7.36
N THR A 167 10.66 8.96 6.25
CA THR A 167 9.99 9.06 4.95
C THR A 167 9.83 7.71 4.30
N ILE A 168 8.63 7.48 3.77
CA ILE A 168 8.33 6.36 2.90
C ILE A 168 7.94 6.93 1.54
N SER A 169 8.50 6.39 0.46
CA SER A 169 8.02 6.70 -0.89
C SER A 169 7.53 5.44 -1.58
N GLU A 170 6.49 5.60 -2.40
CA GLU A 170 5.92 4.53 -3.21
C GLU A 170 5.82 5.01 -4.65
N ASN A 171 6.32 4.21 -5.58
CA ASN A 171 6.16 4.44 -7.00
C ASN A 171 5.82 3.14 -7.74
N GLY A 172 4.69 3.08 -8.43
CA GLY A 172 4.31 1.87 -9.14
C GLY A 172 2.86 1.85 -9.59
N THR A 173 2.47 0.73 -10.18
CA THR A 173 1.10 0.46 -10.58
C THR A 173 0.62 -0.80 -9.90
N LYS A 174 -0.53 -0.71 -9.23
CA LYS A 174 -1.23 -1.83 -8.59
C LYS A 174 -2.63 -1.94 -9.16
N SER A 175 -3.07 -3.17 -9.44
CA SER A 175 -4.45 -3.47 -9.80
C SER A 175 -5.11 -4.17 -8.63
N PHE A 176 -6.19 -3.59 -8.11
CA PHE A 176 -7.06 -4.21 -7.13
C PHE A 176 -8.37 -4.60 -7.81
N THR A 177 -8.70 -5.88 -7.82
CA THR A 177 -9.95 -6.38 -8.41
C THR A 177 -10.82 -7.02 -7.35
N LEU A 178 -12.04 -6.52 -7.23
CA LEU A 178 -13.08 -7.08 -6.37
C LEU A 178 -14.02 -7.94 -7.21
N THR A 179 -14.17 -9.21 -6.85
CA THR A 179 -15.08 -10.16 -7.52
C THR A 179 -16.21 -10.52 -6.58
N PHE A 180 -17.43 -10.16 -6.96
CA PHE A 180 -18.63 -10.36 -6.16
C PHE A 180 -19.13 -11.80 -6.26
N GLY A 181 -19.22 -12.47 -5.11
CA GLY A 181 -19.89 -13.77 -5.00
C GLY A 181 -21.34 -13.63 -4.55
N ASP A 182 -22.02 -14.76 -4.36
CA ASP A 182 -23.40 -14.81 -3.84
C ASP A 182 -23.51 -14.44 -2.35
N SER A 183 -22.38 -14.40 -1.65
CA SER A 183 -22.22 -14.04 -0.24
C SER A 183 -20.88 -13.32 0.00
N LEU A 184 -20.72 -12.73 1.19
CA LEU A 184 -19.45 -12.13 1.61
C LEU A 184 -18.31 -13.16 1.66
N GLU A 185 -18.60 -14.40 2.04
CA GLU A 185 -17.62 -15.50 2.12
C GLU A 185 -17.10 -15.91 0.74
N THR A 186 -17.94 -15.75 -0.29
CA THR A 186 -17.59 -16.05 -1.69
C THR A 186 -17.11 -14.82 -2.45
N THR A 187 -17.07 -13.66 -1.81
CA THR A 187 -16.53 -12.44 -2.42
C THR A 187 -15.03 -12.42 -2.19
N THR A 188 -14.28 -12.35 -3.29
CA THR A 188 -12.82 -12.37 -3.28
C THR A 188 -12.29 -11.04 -3.76
N PHE A 189 -11.05 -10.75 -3.38
CA PHE A 189 -10.28 -9.67 -3.95
C PHE A 189 -8.94 -10.19 -4.44
N SER A 190 -8.40 -9.53 -5.45
CA SER A 190 -7.07 -9.84 -5.97
C SER A 190 -6.23 -8.59 -6.16
N ILE A 191 -4.91 -8.76 -6.00
CA ILE A 191 -3.90 -7.73 -6.16
C ILE A 191 -2.87 -8.21 -7.18
N ASP A 192 -2.54 -7.33 -8.12
CA ASP A 192 -1.50 -7.56 -9.12
C ASP A 192 -0.72 -6.26 -9.37
N GLY A 193 0.45 -6.36 -9.99
CA GLY A 193 1.24 -5.22 -10.44
C GLY A 193 2.66 -5.16 -9.88
N ASP A 194 3.27 -3.99 -10.08
CA ASP A 194 4.68 -3.74 -9.83
C ASP A 194 4.84 -2.39 -9.15
N TRP A 195 5.58 -2.36 -8.04
CA TRP A 195 5.84 -1.12 -7.33
C TRP A 195 7.19 -1.12 -6.65
N VAL A 196 7.66 0.07 -6.34
CA VAL A 196 8.88 0.33 -5.61
C VAL A 196 8.50 1.05 -4.33
N VAL A 197 8.94 0.51 -3.19
CA VAL A 197 8.85 1.18 -1.90
C VAL A 197 10.26 1.56 -1.47
N ASP A 198 10.44 2.81 -1.07
CA ASP A 198 11.64 3.25 -0.36
C ASP A 198 11.28 3.56 1.09
N ILE A 199 11.92 2.89 2.04
CA ILE A 199 11.73 3.10 3.47
C ILE A 199 13.06 3.59 4.03
N ASP A 200 13.12 4.88 4.36
CA ASP A 200 14.31 5.54 4.91
C ASP A 200 15.61 5.25 4.11
N GLY A 201 15.51 5.23 2.77
CA GLY A 201 16.62 4.98 1.84
C GLY A 201 16.89 3.50 1.53
N SER A 202 16.12 2.59 2.12
CA SER A 202 16.12 1.17 1.75
C SER A 202 15.05 0.93 0.69
N THR A 203 15.48 0.60 -0.52
CA THR A 203 14.59 0.39 -1.67
C THR A 203 14.22 -1.08 -1.83
N TYR A 204 12.93 -1.33 -2.02
CA TYR A 204 12.32 -2.63 -2.28
C TYR A 204 11.56 -2.54 -3.60
N THR A 205 11.96 -3.34 -4.60
CA THR A 205 11.18 -3.47 -5.84
C THR A 205 10.31 -4.70 -5.74
N VAL A 206 9.01 -4.54 -5.86
CA VAL A 206 8.02 -5.59 -5.82
C VAL A 206 7.46 -5.84 -7.21
N ALA A 207 7.37 -7.11 -7.58
CA ALA A 207 6.70 -7.58 -8.78
C ALA A 207 5.81 -8.77 -8.41
N VAL A 208 4.51 -8.68 -8.64
CA VAL A 208 3.61 -9.82 -8.43
C VAL A 208 3.84 -10.84 -9.54
N ASN A 209 4.21 -12.07 -9.17
CA ASN A 209 4.50 -13.15 -10.12
C ASN A 209 3.25 -13.97 -10.42
N SER A 210 2.47 -14.23 -9.38
CA SER A 210 1.16 -14.86 -9.42
C SER A 210 0.24 -13.97 -8.62
N VAL A 211 -0.89 -13.59 -9.23
CA VAL A 211 -1.92 -12.74 -8.62
C VAL A 211 -2.14 -13.12 -7.16
N LEU A 212 -2.04 -12.13 -6.28
CA LEU A 212 -2.29 -12.30 -4.87
C LEU A 212 -3.79 -12.32 -4.65
N GLU A 213 -4.33 -13.31 -3.95
CA GLU A 213 -5.78 -13.39 -3.69
C GLU A 213 -6.07 -13.48 -2.19
N GLY A 214 -7.23 -12.93 -1.84
CA GLY A 214 -7.82 -13.04 -0.51
C GLY A 214 -9.35 -13.01 -0.60
N ASN A 215 -9.99 -13.23 0.53
CA ASN A 215 -11.46 -13.19 0.65
C ASN A 215 -11.86 -12.57 1.99
N PHE A 216 -13.08 -12.05 2.10
CA PHE A 216 -13.50 -11.35 3.32
C PHE A 216 -13.70 -12.25 4.55
N ALA A 217 -13.67 -13.58 4.39
CA ALA A 217 -13.66 -14.51 5.52
C ALA A 217 -12.25 -14.76 6.07
N CYS A 218 -11.19 -14.38 5.34
CA CYS A 218 -9.80 -14.47 5.76
C CYS A 218 -9.19 -13.08 5.93
N SER A 219 -8.51 -12.83 7.06
CA SER A 219 -7.89 -11.53 7.31
C SER A 219 -6.56 -11.34 6.56
N TYR A 220 -6.11 -12.34 5.81
CA TYR A 220 -4.80 -12.41 5.20
C TYR A 220 -4.91 -12.80 3.72
N LEU A 221 -3.93 -12.37 2.93
CA LEU A 221 -3.68 -12.96 1.61
C LEU A 221 -3.29 -14.43 1.83
N ASN A 222 -3.88 -15.32 1.05
CA ASN A 222 -3.69 -16.76 1.22
C ASN A 222 -3.40 -17.52 -0.07
N VAL A 223 -3.27 -16.79 -1.19
CA VAL A 223 -2.91 -17.32 -2.50
C VAL A 223 -1.99 -16.33 -3.19
N GLY A 224 -1.06 -16.86 -4.00
CA GLY A 224 -0.26 -16.07 -4.93
C GLY A 224 1.15 -15.84 -4.42
N SER A 225 1.96 -15.17 -5.23
CA SER A 225 3.34 -14.87 -4.87
C SER A 225 3.84 -13.60 -5.53
N MET A 226 4.79 -12.96 -4.86
CA MET A 226 5.50 -11.80 -5.37
C MET A 226 7.00 -11.96 -5.20
N THR A 227 7.75 -11.28 -6.06
CA THR A 227 9.18 -11.09 -5.92
C THR A 227 9.43 -9.75 -5.23
N VAL A 228 10.26 -9.76 -4.18
CA VAL A 228 10.79 -8.57 -3.53
C VAL A 228 12.30 -8.52 -3.78
N ALA A 229 12.74 -7.54 -4.57
CA ALA A 229 14.15 -7.27 -4.78
C ALA A 229 14.67 -6.29 -3.73
N LYS A 230 15.70 -6.70 -2.97
CA LYS A 230 16.35 -5.93 -1.90
C LYS A 230 17.86 -6.11 -2.01
N ASN A 231 18.62 -5.01 -2.05
CA ASN A 231 20.09 -5.03 -2.13
C ASN A 231 20.65 -5.90 -3.27
N GLY A 232 19.94 -5.97 -4.41
CA GLY A 232 20.33 -6.79 -5.57
C GLY A 232 20.00 -8.28 -5.46
N LEU A 233 19.42 -8.73 -4.33
CA LEU A 233 18.89 -10.07 -4.17
C LEU A 233 17.38 -10.10 -4.43
N SER A 234 16.90 -11.21 -4.99
CA SER A 234 15.50 -11.44 -5.36
C SER A 234 14.89 -12.47 -4.42
N ILE A 235 13.99 -12.03 -3.55
CA ILE A 235 13.33 -12.85 -2.53
C ILE A 235 11.91 -13.15 -3.01
N ILE A 236 11.48 -14.40 -2.95
CA ILE A 236 10.09 -14.77 -3.28
C ILE A 236 9.29 -14.82 -1.97
N VAL A 237 8.13 -14.19 -1.97
CA VAL A 237 7.14 -14.29 -0.89
C VAL A 237 5.94 -15.01 -1.47
N ASP A 238 5.66 -16.21 -0.96
CA ASP A 238 4.54 -17.06 -1.33
C ASP A 238 3.48 -17.02 -0.21
N PHE A 239 2.25 -16.66 -0.58
CA PHE A 239 1.13 -16.49 0.35
C PHE A 239 0.30 -17.77 0.53
N GLY A 240 0.68 -18.88 -0.12
CA GLY A 240 0.07 -20.19 0.11
C GLY A 240 -0.89 -20.63 -0.99
N ASP A 241 -1.72 -21.62 -0.63
CA ASP A 241 -2.53 -22.42 -1.56
C ASP A 241 -4.05 -22.19 -1.43
N GLY A 242 -4.45 -21.18 -0.64
CA GLY A 242 -5.84 -20.85 -0.32
C GLY A 242 -6.25 -21.27 1.09
N THR A 243 -5.39 -21.97 1.82
CA THR A 243 -5.61 -22.21 3.26
C THR A 243 -5.59 -20.89 4.02
N CYS A 244 -6.63 -20.60 4.80
CA CYS A 244 -6.66 -19.37 5.59
C CYS A 244 -5.81 -19.53 6.86
N ASP A 245 -4.55 -19.12 6.76
CA ASP A 245 -3.62 -18.94 7.86
C ASP A 245 -2.95 -17.57 7.80
N ASP A 246 -2.15 -17.25 8.80
CA ASP A 246 -1.41 -16.00 8.91
C ASP A 246 0.06 -16.17 8.50
N ILE A 247 0.39 -17.05 7.54
CA ILE A 247 1.77 -17.41 7.22
C ILE A 247 2.08 -17.12 5.75
N ALA A 248 3.19 -16.41 5.51
CA ALA A 248 3.83 -16.34 4.21
C ALA A 248 5.16 -17.11 4.23
N THR A 249 5.43 -17.84 3.15
CA THR A 249 6.69 -18.57 2.95
C THR A 249 7.65 -17.69 2.16
N VAL A 250 8.79 -17.35 2.76
CA VAL A 250 9.85 -16.55 2.17
C VAL A 250 10.96 -17.45 1.66
N ILE A 251 11.30 -17.33 0.38
CA ILE A 251 12.31 -18.15 -0.30
C ILE A 251 13.43 -17.24 -0.77
N TYR A 252 14.63 -17.46 -0.22
CA TYR A 252 15.83 -16.67 -0.50
C TYR A 252 16.62 -17.24 -1.69
N PRO A 253 17.47 -16.43 -2.36
CA PRO A 253 18.28 -16.89 -3.49
C PRO A 253 19.20 -18.09 -3.19
N ASN A 254 19.65 -18.22 -1.94
CA ASN A 254 20.48 -19.34 -1.48
C ASN A 254 19.67 -20.63 -1.21
N GLY A 255 18.35 -20.62 -1.44
CA GLY A 255 17.45 -21.74 -1.20
C GLY A 255 16.99 -21.88 0.26
N LYS A 256 17.40 -20.99 1.16
CA LYS A 256 16.83 -20.89 2.52
C LYS A 256 15.34 -20.56 2.40
N VAL A 257 14.54 -21.15 3.29
CA VAL A 257 13.11 -20.92 3.38
C VAL A 257 12.78 -20.55 4.82
N GLU A 258 11.97 -19.50 5.00
CA GLU A 258 11.48 -19.04 6.30
C GLU A 258 9.98 -18.79 6.25
N GLU A 259 9.31 -18.96 7.38
CA GLU A 259 7.90 -18.60 7.56
C GLU A 259 7.83 -17.26 8.28
N ILE A 260 7.09 -16.32 7.71
CA ILE A 260 6.81 -15.01 8.31
C ILE A 260 5.31 -14.92 8.62
N SER A 261 4.98 -14.51 9.84
CA SER A 261 3.61 -14.21 10.23
C SER A 261 3.12 -12.95 9.52
N LEU A 262 1.92 -12.97 8.95
CA LEU A 262 1.20 -11.83 8.40
C LEU A 262 0.39 -11.07 9.47
N ARG A 263 0.42 -11.56 10.71
CA ARG A 263 -0.19 -10.87 11.86
C ARG A 263 0.81 -9.93 12.53
N ASP A 264 0.34 -8.73 12.87
CA ASP A 264 1.02 -7.73 13.71
C ASP A 264 1.45 -8.24 15.09
#